data_AF-A0A375IIT8-F1
#
_entry.id   AF-A0A375IIT8-F1
#
_cell.length_a   1.000
_cell.length_b   1.000
_cell.length_c   1.000
_cell.angle_alpha   90.00
_cell.angle_beta   90.00
_cell.angle_gamma   90.00
#
_symmetry.space_group_name_H-M   'P 1'
#
loop_
_entity.id
_entity.type
_entity.pdbx_description
1 polymer ?
#
loop_
_entity_poly.entity_id
_entity_poly.type
_entity_poly.pdbx_seq_one_letter_code
_entity_poly.pdbx_strand_id
1 'polypeptide(L)'
;MQTAMNADARSPMLRRKTRPAAAFAALAQASLARIDACLDPLQRRDDPEDLHQLRIALRQARAVVWAMGPALPRQERDRWKRDLRMLARATSEVRDWDVFLAETIGPARELEPHDPILAAIADTAGQRRDAAREAMLAALATYRDWPLPALHRDLAHLAHLAARARNDGPRLAPFSRQRVRRGRKQLRALAKRARGGDADAMHAQRIAGKRLRYVIEALAPVLPARYTRRLHRKLVKRQASLGQRVDGIVARRLMAECLDLQAMPDDVPPPLPGAS
;
A
#
# COMPACT_ATOMS: atom_id res chain seq x y z
N MET A 1 -3.61 -13.95 15.08
CA MET A 1 -2.23 -14.05 14.58
C MET A 1 -1.56 -12.69 14.62
N GLN A 2 -0.69 -12.52 15.62
CA GLN A 2 0.32 -11.48 15.68
C GLN A 2 1.33 -11.76 14.57
N THR A 3 1.28 -11.02 13.47
CA THR A 3 2.38 -11.07 12.50
C THR A 3 3.52 -10.26 13.09
N ALA A 4 4.57 -10.98 13.46
CA ALA A 4 5.80 -10.47 14.02
C ALA A 4 6.34 -9.32 13.16
N MET A 5 6.53 -8.17 13.80
CA MET A 5 7.39 -7.12 13.32
C MET A 5 8.84 -7.62 13.33
N ASN A 6 9.26 -8.38 12.32
CA ASN A 6 10.68 -8.73 12.14
C ASN A 6 11.09 -8.56 10.68
N ALA A 7 11.45 -7.31 10.37
CA ALA A 7 12.62 -6.98 9.56
C ALA A 7 13.11 -5.62 10.07
N ASP A 8 14.22 -5.66 10.77
CA ASP A 8 14.82 -4.66 11.66
C ASP A 8 15.34 -3.42 10.92
N ALA A 9 14.46 -2.71 10.21
CA ALA A 9 14.68 -1.31 9.89
C ALA A 9 14.09 -0.50 11.05
N ARG A 10 14.93 -0.20 12.05
CA ARG A 10 14.59 0.67 13.19
C ARG A 10 13.78 1.86 12.69
N SER A 11 12.55 2.00 13.19
CA SER A 11 11.75 3.20 12.91
C SER A 11 12.60 4.42 13.29
N PRO A 12 12.80 5.39 12.39
CA PRO A 12 13.71 6.49 12.64
C PRO A 12 13.30 7.23 13.92
N MET A 13 14.27 7.65 14.73
CA MET A 13 13.99 8.40 15.95
C MET A 13 13.41 9.78 15.61
N LEU A 14 12.08 9.89 15.62
CA LEU A 14 11.37 11.14 15.38
C LEU A 14 11.14 11.90 16.70
N ARG A 15 11.62 13.15 16.77
CA ARG A 15 11.36 14.03 17.91
C ARG A 15 10.24 15.02 17.59
N ARG A 16 9.51 15.45 18.62
CA ARG A 16 8.38 16.40 18.47
C ARG A 16 8.78 17.72 17.81
N LYS A 17 10.01 18.17 18.08
CA LYS A 17 10.62 19.41 17.56
C LYS A 17 11.29 19.23 16.18
N THR A 18 11.44 18.00 15.67
CA THR A 18 12.00 17.74 14.35
C THR A 18 11.21 18.52 13.28
N ARG A 19 11.87 18.89 12.19
CA ARG A 19 11.22 19.55 11.06
C ARG A 19 10.55 18.52 10.14
N PRO A 20 9.39 18.84 9.53
CA PRO A 20 8.73 17.93 8.60
C PRO A 20 9.63 17.46 7.43
N ALA A 21 10.44 18.32 6.83
CA ALA A 21 11.37 17.92 5.76
C ALA A 21 12.43 16.92 6.24
N ALA A 22 13.05 17.16 7.41
CA ALA A 22 14.02 16.23 8.00
C ALA A 22 13.35 14.90 8.40
N ALA A 23 12.13 14.94 8.92
CA ALA A 23 11.35 13.75 9.21
C ALA A 23 10.97 12.96 7.95
N PHE A 24 10.68 13.65 6.84
CA PHE A 24 10.49 12.99 5.54
C PHE A 24 11.76 12.25 5.13
N ALA A 25 12.93 12.91 5.15
CA ALA A 25 14.19 12.28 4.76
C ALA A 25 14.44 10.99 5.55
N ALA A 26 14.31 11.03 6.88
CA ALA A 26 14.51 9.85 7.73
C ALA A 26 13.49 8.73 7.45
N LEU A 27 12.20 9.07 7.29
CA LEU A 27 11.14 8.09 7.01
C LEU A 27 11.25 7.51 5.59
N ALA A 28 11.62 8.33 4.62
CA ALA A 28 11.79 7.94 3.23
C ALA A 28 13.03 7.06 3.06
N GLN A 29 14.12 7.34 3.77
CA GLN A 29 15.30 6.47 3.83
C GLN A 29 14.94 5.07 4.34
N ALA A 30 14.24 4.99 5.48
CA ALA A 30 13.78 3.71 6.01
C ALA A 30 12.79 3.00 5.07
N SER A 31 11.99 3.75 4.32
CA SER A 31 11.04 3.19 3.35
C SER A 31 11.75 2.62 2.12
N LEU A 32 12.71 3.34 1.54
CA LEU A 32 13.48 2.86 0.39
C LEU A 32 14.33 1.65 0.77
N ALA A 33 15.05 1.71 1.89
CA ALA A 33 15.84 0.57 2.36
C ALA A 33 14.99 -0.71 2.55
N ARG A 34 13.74 -0.58 3.02
CA ARG A 34 12.82 -1.71 3.12
C ARG A 34 12.34 -2.19 1.75
N ILE A 35 12.09 -1.28 0.80
CA ILE A 35 11.73 -1.65 -0.58
C ILE A 35 12.89 -2.42 -1.22
N ASP A 36 14.12 -1.93 -1.11
CA ASP A 36 15.33 -2.58 -1.64
C ASP A 36 15.49 -3.99 -1.07
N ALA A 37 15.39 -4.13 0.26
CA ALA A 37 15.48 -5.43 0.92
C ALA A 37 14.39 -6.43 0.48
N CYS A 38 13.21 -5.95 0.05
CA CYS A 38 12.14 -6.80 -0.46
C CYS A 38 12.29 -7.14 -1.95
N LEU A 39 13.11 -6.42 -2.72
CA LEU A 39 13.28 -6.65 -4.16
C LEU A 39 14.21 -7.83 -4.48
N ASP A 40 15.17 -8.13 -3.60
CA ASP A 40 16.13 -9.22 -3.83
C ASP A 40 15.51 -10.62 -3.75
N PRO A 41 14.70 -10.97 -2.72
CA PRO A 41 14.10 -12.31 -2.63
C PRO A 41 13.19 -12.65 -3.82
N LEU A 42 12.47 -11.66 -4.35
CA LEU A 42 11.53 -11.82 -5.47
C LEU A 42 12.17 -12.29 -6.78
N GLN A 43 13.49 -12.11 -6.94
CA GLN A 43 14.22 -12.66 -8.10
C GLN A 43 14.69 -14.08 -7.90
N ARG A 44 14.88 -14.50 -6.64
CA ARG A 44 15.51 -15.77 -6.30
C ARG A 44 14.50 -16.87 -6.07
N ARG A 45 13.29 -16.51 -5.63
CA ARG A 45 12.22 -17.46 -5.32
C ARG A 45 10.85 -16.87 -5.64
N ASP A 46 9.90 -17.77 -5.70
CA ASP A 46 8.50 -17.44 -5.92
C ASP A 46 7.68 -17.69 -4.66
N ASP A 47 7.91 -16.85 -3.64
CA ASP A 47 7.21 -16.92 -2.37
C ASP A 47 6.17 -15.77 -2.31
N PRO A 48 4.85 -16.07 -2.22
CA PRO A 48 3.80 -15.06 -2.08
C PRO A 48 4.00 -14.11 -0.89
N GLU A 49 4.73 -14.52 0.14
CA GLU A 49 5.04 -13.69 1.30
C GLU A 49 6.08 -12.60 0.97
N ASP A 50 7.06 -12.87 0.09
CA ASP A 50 8.01 -11.84 -0.35
C ASP A 50 7.28 -10.69 -1.07
N LEU A 51 6.33 -11.04 -1.94
CA LEU A 51 5.50 -10.06 -2.64
C LEU A 51 4.59 -9.32 -1.64
N HIS A 52 4.06 -10.04 -0.65
CA HIS A 52 3.28 -9.43 0.42
C HIS A 52 4.08 -8.37 1.18
N GLN A 53 5.32 -8.68 1.57
CA GLN A 53 6.22 -7.76 2.27
C GLN A 53 6.58 -6.54 1.42
N LEU A 54 6.92 -6.71 0.13
CA LEU A 54 7.14 -5.58 -0.77
C LEU A 54 5.90 -4.66 -0.84
N ARG A 55 4.70 -5.23 -0.96
CA ARG A 55 3.46 -4.46 -1.02
C ARG A 55 3.15 -3.74 0.29
N ILE A 56 3.52 -4.31 1.45
CA ILE A 56 3.47 -3.61 2.74
C ILE A 56 4.42 -2.40 2.72
N ALA A 57 5.68 -2.61 2.34
CA ALA A 57 6.70 -1.57 2.27
C ALA A 57 6.26 -0.40 1.37
N LEU A 58 5.73 -0.69 0.19
CA LEU A 58 5.22 0.31 -0.75
C LEU A 58 4.03 1.09 -0.19
N ARG A 59 3.12 0.40 0.50
CA ARG A 59 1.96 1.05 1.11
C ARG A 59 2.38 1.98 2.26
N GLN A 60 3.39 1.60 3.04
CA GLN A 60 4.01 2.44 4.07
C GLN A 60 4.70 3.66 3.44
N ALA A 61 5.55 3.46 2.42
CA ALA A 61 6.25 4.52 1.70
C ALA A 61 5.26 5.56 1.11
N ARG A 62 4.20 5.08 0.45
CA ARG A 62 3.14 5.95 -0.11
C ARG A 62 2.38 6.71 0.99
N ALA A 63 2.21 6.12 2.17
CA ALA A 63 1.61 6.80 3.31
C ALA A 63 2.52 7.91 3.86
N VAL A 64 3.84 7.66 3.93
CA VAL A 64 4.85 8.67 4.28
C VAL A 64 4.81 9.84 3.29
N VAL A 65 4.87 9.58 1.98
CA VAL A 65 4.78 10.63 0.95
C VAL A 65 3.47 11.40 1.04
N TRP A 66 2.34 10.73 1.31
CA TRP A 66 1.07 11.43 1.50
C TRP A 66 1.07 12.31 2.76
N ALA A 67 1.63 11.82 3.87
CA ALA A 67 1.67 12.56 5.12
C ALA A 67 2.60 13.77 5.04
N MET A 68 3.82 13.55 4.54
CA MET A 68 4.90 14.52 4.56
C MET A 68 4.97 15.39 3.31
N GLY A 69 4.30 14.99 2.23
CA GLY A 69 4.33 15.69 0.94
C GLY A 69 4.03 17.20 0.97
N PRO A 70 3.20 17.77 1.88
CA PRO A 70 3.08 19.23 2.00
C PRO A 70 4.34 19.96 2.47
N ALA A 71 5.35 19.25 2.97
CA ALA A 71 6.63 19.80 3.40
C ALA A 71 7.73 19.66 2.33
N LEU A 72 7.39 19.11 1.16
CA LEU A 72 8.30 18.91 0.04
C LEU A 72 7.98 19.90 -1.07
N PRO A 73 8.97 20.26 -1.92
CA PRO A 73 8.66 20.99 -3.13
C PRO A 73 7.78 20.13 -4.05
N ARG A 74 6.97 20.81 -4.87
CA ARG A 74 5.83 20.18 -5.58
C ARG A 74 6.30 19.09 -6.54
N GLN A 75 7.41 19.33 -7.24
CA GLN A 75 7.93 18.46 -8.29
C GLN A 75 8.39 17.12 -7.73
N GLU A 76 9.18 17.13 -6.65
CA GLU A 76 9.67 15.94 -5.95
C GLU A 76 8.51 15.18 -5.34
N ARG A 77 7.57 15.87 -4.68
CA ARG A 77 6.37 15.24 -4.13
C ARG A 77 5.59 14.47 -5.20
N ASP A 78 5.38 15.07 -6.36
CA ASP A 78 4.57 14.48 -7.41
C ASP A 78 5.33 13.36 -8.16
N ARG A 79 6.66 13.48 -8.28
CA ARG A 79 7.54 12.40 -8.74
C ARG A 79 7.49 11.20 -7.81
N TRP A 80 7.76 11.37 -6.51
CA TRP A 80 7.68 10.31 -5.50
C TRP A 80 6.33 9.59 -5.48
N LYS A 81 5.23 10.34 -5.63
CA LYS A 81 3.88 9.74 -5.72
C LYS A 81 3.71 8.88 -6.97
N ARG A 82 4.24 9.32 -8.11
CA ARG A 82 4.13 8.61 -9.39
C ARG A 82 4.94 7.32 -9.34
N ASP A 83 6.19 7.43 -8.92
CA ASP A 83 7.17 6.35 -9.00
C ASP A 83 6.80 5.21 -8.03
N LEU A 84 6.47 5.52 -6.77
CA LEU A 84 5.97 4.51 -5.84
C LEU A 84 4.61 3.93 -6.25
N ARG A 85 3.80 4.66 -7.04
CA ARG A 85 2.53 4.13 -7.57
C ARG A 85 2.77 3.16 -8.71
N MET A 86 3.74 3.44 -9.58
CA MET A 86 4.14 2.55 -10.68
C MET A 86 4.53 1.17 -10.12
N LEU A 87 5.43 1.13 -9.14
CA LEU A 87 5.85 -0.12 -8.50
C LEU A 87 4.71 -0.84 -7.77
N ALA A 88 3.84 -0.10 -7.07
CA ALA A 88 2.67 -0.68 -6.43
C ALA A 88 1.66 -1.27 -7.44
N ARG A 89 1.55 -0.71 -8.65
CA ARG A 89 0.67 -1.22 -9.71
C ARG A 89 1.24 -2.50 -10.32
N ALA A 90 2.52 -2.51 -10.64
CA ALA A 90 3.21 -3.68 -11.21
C ALA A 90 3.06 -4.96 -10.36
N THR A 91 2.92 -4.80 -9.05
CA THR A 91 2.78 -5.93 -8.09
C THR A 91 1.33 -6.29 -7.76
N SER A 92 0.33 -5.62 -8.34
CA SER A 92 -1.06 -5.77 -7.90
C SER A 92 -1.71 -7.03 -8.43
N GLU A 93 -1.52 -7.33 -9.71
CA GLU A 93 -2.19 -8.45 -10.36
C GLU A 93 -1.73 -9.80 -9.81
N VAL A 94 -0.41 -10.02 -9.70
CA VAL A 94 0.14 -11.24 -9.06
C VAL A 94 -0.43 -11.44 -7.65
N ARG A 95 -0.51 -10.37 -6.86
CA ARG A 95 -1.05 -10.48 -5.49
C ARG A 95 -2.55 -10.78 -5.48
N ASP A 96 -3.31 -10.22 -6.41
CA ASP A 96 -4.74 -10.51 -6.53
C ASP A 96 -4.94 -12.00 -6.83
N TRP A 97 -4.14 -12.58 -7.73
CA TRP A 97 -4.14 -14.02 -8.01
C TRP A 97 -3.65 -14.87 -6.84
N ASP A 98 -2.54 -14.51 -6.17
CA ASP A 98 -2.04 -15.24 -4.99
C ASP A 98 -3.11 -15.33 -3.89
N VAL A 99 -3.84 -14.23 -3.64
CA VAL A 99 -4.94 -14.22 -2.66
C VAL A 99 -6.12 -15.05 -3.14
N PHE A 100 -6.48 -14.96 -4.42
CA PHE A 100 -7.58 -15.74 -4.97
C PHE A 100 -7.32 -17.25 -4.87
N LEU A 101 -6.13 -17.69 -5.26
CA LEU A 101 -5.72 -19.09 -5.15
C LEU A 101 -5.71 -19.56 -3.69
N ALA A 102 -5.10 -18.80 -2.79
CA ALA A 102 -4.91 -19.22 -1.39
C ALA A 102 -6.16 -19.06 -0.51
N GLU A 103 -6.94 -17.98 -0.68
CA GLU A 103 -8.04 -17.63 0.22
C GLU A 103 -9.43 -17.93 -0.37
N THR A 104 -9.54 -18.24 -1.67
CA THR A 104 -10.82 -18.57 -2.33
C THR A 104 -10.82 -19.98 -2.89
N ILE A 105 -9.93 -20.29 -3.84
CA ILE A 105 -9.92 -21.57 -4.54
C ILE A 105 -9.42 -22.71 -3.67
N GLY A 106 -8.36 -22.50 -2.87
CA GLY A 106 -7.84 -23.49 -1.92
C GLY A 106 -8.92 -24.05 -1.00
N PRO A 107 -9.59 -23.21 -0.19
CA PRO A 107 -10.68 -23.65 0.68
C PRO A 107 -11.85 -24.31 -0.07
N ALA A 108 -12.20 -23.83 -1.27
CA ALA A 108 -13.26 -24.44 -2.06
C ALA A 108 -12.90 -25.88 -2.50
N ARG A 109 -11.64 -26.10 -2.91
CA ARG A 109 -11.13 -27.44 -3.28
C ARG A 109 -10.97 -28.37 -2.09
N GLU A 110 -10.72 -27.85 -0.89
CA GLU A 110 -10.74 -28.67 0.33
C GLU A 110 -12.15 -29.20 0.65
N LEU A 111 -13.17 -28.39 0.37
CA LEU A 111 -14.58 -28.78 0.57
C LEU A 111 -15.09 -29.72 -0.53
N GLU A 112 -14.71 -29.48 -1.78
CA GLU A 112 -15.13 -30.25 -2.96
C GLU A 112 -13.91 -30.76 -3.77
N PRO A 113 -13.16 -31.77 -3.29
CA PRO A 113 -11.87 -32.15 -3.88
C PRO A 113 -11.95 -32.75 -5.29
N HIS A 114 -13.12 -33.28 -5.66
CA HIS A 114 -13.34 -33.98 -6.93
C HIS A 114 -14.10 -33.13 -7.95
N ASP A 115 -14.37 -31.85 -7.66
CA ASP A 115 -15.05 -30.96 -8.59
C ASP A 115 -14.11 -30.60 -9.77
N PRO A 116 -14.42 -31.04 -11.01
CA PRO A 116 -13.58 -30.78 -12.17
C PRO A 116 -13.56 -29.31 -12.58
N ILE A 117 -14.60 -28.54 -12.25
CA ILE A 117 -14.68 -27.10 -12.55
C ILE A 117 -13.73 -26.35 -11.63
N LEU A 118 -13.71 -26.65 -10.32
CA LEU A 118 -12.78 -26.02 -9.39
C LEU A 118 -11.31 -26.33 -9.73
N ALA A 119 -11.03 -27.54 -10.22
CA ALA A 119 -9.70 -27.90 -10.72
C ALA A 119 -9.32 -27.05 -11.95
N ALA A 120 -10.19 -26.98 -12.96
CA ALA A 120 -9.94 -26.18 -14.18
C ALA A 120 -9.74 -24.68 -13.90
N ILE A 121 -10.49 -24.13 -12.93
CA ILE A 121 -10.33 -22.74 -12.49
C ILE A 121 -9.00 -22.53 -11.78
N ALA A 122 -8.57 -23.47 -10.93
CA ALA A 122 -7.27 -23.40 -10.28
C ALA A 122 -6.12 -23.38 -11.31
N ASP A 123 -6.20 -24.24 -12.32
CA ASP A 123 -5.19 -24.31 -13.39
C ASP A 123 -5.15 -23.02 -14.21
N THR A 124 -6.32 -22.50 -14.60
CA THR A 124 -6.43 -21.23 -15.34
C THR A 124 -5.90 -20.05 -14.52
N ALA A 125 -6.26 -19.98 -13.24
CA ALA A 125 -5.77 -18.95 -12.33
C ALA A 125 -4.25 -19.04 -12.13
N GLY A 126 -3.69 -20.25 -12.03
CA GLY A 126 -2.24 -20.48 -11.98
C GLY A 126 -1.52 -19.95 -13.22
N GLN A 127 -2.01 -20.27 -14.41
CA GLN A 127 -1.44 -19.79 -15.68
C GLN A 127 -1.47 -18.26 -15.78
N ARG A 128 -2.60 -17.62 -15.43
CA ARG A 128 -2.73 -16.16 -15.42
C ARG A 128 -1.81 -15.50 -14.40
N ARG A 129 -1.68 -16.13 -13.22
CA ARG A 129 -0.78 -15.68 -12.16
C ARG A 129 0.67 -15.72 -12.61
N ASP A 130 1.09 -16.77 -13.32
CA ASP A 130 2.46 -16.91 -13.82
C ASP A 130 2.75 -15.91 -14.95
N ALA A 131 1.81 -15.69 -15.87
CA ALA A 131 1.92 -14.63 -16.87
C ALA A 131 2.04 -13.24 -16.23
N ALA A 132 1.21 -12.95 -15.23
CA ALA A 132 1.28 -11.70 -14.46
C ALA A 132 2.61 -11.58 -13.70
N ARG A 133 3.19 -12.69 -13.25
CA ARG A 133 4.49 -12.72 -12.56
C ARG A 133 5.63 -12.35 -13.50
N GLU A 134 5.65 -12.90 -14.72
CA GLU A 134 6.64 -12.52 -15.73
C GLU A 134 6.56 -11.02 -16.07
N ALA A 135 5.35 -10.50 -16.27
CA ALA A 135 5.13 -9.07 -16.49
C ALA A 135 5.58 -8.21 -15.28
N MET A 136 5.31 -8.68 -14.07
CA MET A 136 5.78 -8.03 -12.84
C MET A 136 7.31 -8.01 -12.79
N LEU A 137 7.99 -9.14 -13.02
CA LEU A 137 9.45 -9.23 -12.98
C LEU A 137 10.12 -8.31 -14.00
N ALA A 138 9.59 -8.25 -15.23
CA ALA A 138 10.05 -7.31 -16.24
C ALA A 138 9.90 -5.85 -15.78
N ALA A 139 8.74 -5.49 -15.22
CA ALA A 139 8.50 -4.15 -14.67
C ALA A 139 9.41 -3.84 -13.47
N LEU A 140 9.71 -4.82 -12.62
CA LEU A 140 10.65 -4.68 -11.50
C LEU A 140 12.09 -4.48 -11.98
N ALA A 141 12.49 -5.16 -13.05
CA ALA A 141 13.80 -4.97 -13.67
C ALA A 141 13.93 -3.53 -14.19
N THR A 142 12.96 -3.06 -14.97
CA THR A 142 12.93 -1.65 -15.42
C THR A 142 12.95 -0.68 -14.24
N TYR A 143 12.19 -0.96 -13.18
CA TYR A 143 12.12 -0.10 -11.98
C TYR A 143 13.47 0.07 -11.28
N ARG A 144 14.30 -0.99 -11.24
CA ARG A 144 15.65 -0.97 -10.65
C ARG A 144 16.59 -0.05 -11.40
N ASP A 145 16.48 0.01 -12.72
CA ASP A 145 17.26 0.94 -13.55
C ASP A 145 16.69 2.36 -13.42
N TRP A 146 15.37 2.47 -13.46
CA TRP A 146 14.64 3.72 -13.27
C TRP A 146 13.18 3.47 -12.90
N PRO A 147 12.61 4.15 -11.88
CA PRO A 147 13.10 5.34 -11.18
C PRO A 147 13.78 5.09 -9.82
N LEU A 148 14.05 3.84 -9.40
CA LEU A 148 14.59 3.59 -8.05
C LEU A 148 15.86 4.40 -7.72
N PRO A 149 16.92 4.43 -8.57
CA PRO A 149 18.10 5.24 -8.30
C PRO A 149 17.80 6.74 -8.28
N ALA A 150 16.78 7.20 -9.01
CA ALA A 150 16.32 8.57 -8.98
C ALA A 150 15.70 8.95 -7.63
N LEU A 151 14.92 8.06 -7.03
CA LEU A 151 14.36 8.26 -5.69
C LEU A 151 15.46 8.35 -4.63
N HIS A 152 16.52 7.54 -4.73
CA HIS A 152 17.68 7.66 -3.83
C HIS A 152 18.42 8.98 -4.00
N ARG A 153 18.65 9.44 -5.24
CA ARG A 153 19.27 10.76 -5.51
C ARG A 153 18.42 11.91 -4.99
N ASP A 154 17.12 11.89 -5.26
CA ASP A 154 16.17 12.89 -4.76
C ASP A 154 16.14 12.89 -3.22
N LEU A 155 16.18 11.72 -2.59
CA LEU A 155 16.25 11.62 -1.14
C LEU A 155 17.52 12.26 -0.57
N ALA A 156 18.69 11.96 -1.15
CA ALA A 156 19.96 12.54 -0.73
C ALA A 156 19.93 14.08 -0.83
N HIS A 157 19.38 14.61 -1.94
CA HIS A 157 19.20 16.04 -2.14
C HIS A 157 18.27 16.66 -1.08
N LEU A 158 17.09 16.06 -0.84
CA LEU A 158 16.13 16.52 0.16
C LEU A 158 16.70 16.46 1.59
N ALA A 159 17.51 15.45 1.90
CA ALA A 159 18.19 15.33 3.19
C ALA A 159 19.20 16.48 3.39
N HIS A 160 20.01 16.78 2.38
CA HIS A 160 20.96 17.90 2.41
C HIS A 160 20.23 19.25 2.59
N LEU A 161 19.15 19.49 1.86
CA LEU A 161 18.32 20.71 2.03
C LEU A 161 17.73 20.80 3.45
N ALA A 162 17.24 19.69 3.99
CA ALA A 162 16.65 19.65 5.32
C ALA A 162 17.68 19.97 6.42
N ALA A 163 18.94 19.55 6.25
CA ALA A 163 20.02 19.82 7.18
C ALA A 163 20.43 21.30 7.20
N ARG A 164 20.40 21.98 6.05
CA ARG A 164 20.84 23.39 5.91
C ARG A 164 19.78 24.43 6.24
N ALA A 165 18.51 24.04 6.28
CA ALA A 165 17.44 25.01 6.45
C ALA A 165 17.42 25.60 7.89
N ARG A 166 17.02 26.87 8.02
CA ARG A 166 16.98 27.61 9.30
C ARG A 166 15.94 27.08 10.31
N ASN A 167 16.11 27.38 11.60
CA ASN A 167 15.32 26.82 12.70
C ASN A 167 13.90 27.42 12.88
N ASP A 168 13.47 28.29 11.98
CA ASP A 168 12.24 29.09 11.97
C ASP A 168 10.99 28.36 11.42
N GLY A 169 11.14 27.14 10.89
CA GLY A 169 10.03 26.38 10.28
C GLY A 169 9.06 25.63 11.22
N PRO A 170 7.93 25.12 10.69
CA PRO A 170 6.93 24.38 11.45
C PRO A 170 7.52 23.11 12.11
N ARG A 171 6.98 22.74 13.27
CA ARG A 171 7.41 21.56 14.04
C ARG A 171 6.60 20.31 13.65
N LEU A 172 7.23 19.14 13.75
CA LEU A 172 6.63 17.87 13.34
C LEU A 172 5.37 17.54 14.16
N ALA A 173 5.33 17.79 15.47
CA ALA A 173 4.17 17.46 16.30
C ALA A 173 2.85 18.13 15.84
N PRO A 174 2.75 19.47 15.69
CA PRO A 174 1.53 20.10 15.16
C PRO A 174 1.24 19.69 13.71
N PHE A 175 2.27 19.56 12.87
CA PHE A 175 2.14 19.10 11.49
C PHE A 175 1.47 17.71 11.42
N SER A 176 2.00 16.72 12.14
CA SER A 176 1.48 15.35 12.19
C SER A 176 0.02 15.30 12.66
N ARG A 177 -0.36 16.11 13.64
CA ARG A 177 -1.76 16.23 14.08
C ARG A 177 -2.67 16.73 12.97
N GLN A 178 -2.23 17.74 12.21
CA GLN A 178 -2.97 18.27 11.07
C GLN A 178 -3.14 17.21 9.97
N ARG A 179 -2.09 16.43 9.67
CA ARG A 179 -2.16 15.32 8.70
C ARG A 179 -3.16 14.25 9.10
N VAL A 180 -3.14 13.81 10.36
CA VAL A 180 -4.12 12.84 10.89
C VAL A 180 -5.54 13.41 10.83
N ARG A 181 -5.75 14.69 11.17
CA ARG A 181 -7.07 15.35 11.05
C ARG A 181 -7.58 15.35 9.61
N ARG A 182 -6.73 15.70 8.64
CA ARG A 182 -7.06 15.68 7.21
C ARG A 182 -7.42 14.27 6.73
N GLY A 183 -6.61 13.27 7.10
CA GLY A 183 -6.87 11.87 6.74
C GLY A 183 -8.18 11.35 7.31
N ARG A 184 -8.52 11.72 8.55
CA ARG A 184 -9.82 11.41 9.16
C ARG A 184 -10.97 12.08 8.44
N LYS A 185 -10.86 13.36 8.06
CA LYS A 185 -11.90 14.08 7.31
C LYS A 185 -12.18 13.38 5.98
N GLN A 186 -11.12 13.06 5.23
CA GLN A 186 -11.24 12.34 3.96
C GLN A 186 -11.88 10.95 4.13
N LEU A 187 -11.44 10.17 5.13
CA LEU A 187 -11.99 8.84 5.41
C LEU A 187 -13.49 8.91 5.74
N ARG A 188 -13.93 9.91 6.51
CA ARG A 188 -15.36 10.08 6.83
C ARG A 188 -16.20 10.45 5.61
N ALA A 189 -15.67 11.29 4.73
CA ALA A 189 -16.37 11.66 3.49
C ALA A 189 -16.56 10.43 2.60
N LEU A 190 -15.50 9.63 2.42
CA LEU A 190 -15.57 8.37 1.67
C LEU A 190 -16.53 7.37 2.33
N ALA A 191 -16.49 7.25 3.66
CA ALA A 191 -17.43 6.38 4.38
C ALA A 191 -18.89 6.84 4.34
N LYS A 192 -19.15 8.14 4.12
CA LYS A 192 -20.51 8.63 3.87
C LYS A 192 -20.98 8.19 2.48
N ARG A 193 -20.15 8.35 1.46
CA ARG A 193 -20.45 7.93 0.08
C ARG A 193 -20.64 6.41 -0.06
N ALA A 194 -19.72 5.64 0.53
CA ALA A 194 -19.74 4.18 0.51
C ALA A 194 -21.01 3.58 1.15
N ARG A 195 -21.63 4.27 2.12
CA ARG A 195 -22.91 3.83 2.70
C ARG A 195 -24.09 3.97 1.73
N GLY A 196 -23.94 4.75 0.68
CA GLY A 196 -24.93 4.88 -0.40
C GLY A 196 -24.81 3.82 -1.50
N GLY A 197 -24.02 2.75 -1.29
CA GLY A 197 -23.89 1.66 -2.27
C GLY A 197 -22.78 1.83 -3.31
N ASP A 198 -22.09 2.97 -3.33
CA ASP A 198 -20.97 3.26 -4.25
C ASP A 198 -19.76 2.33 -3.96
N ALA A 199 -19.57 1.30 -4.80
CA ALA A 199 -18.48 0.33 -4.72
C ALA A 199 -17.09 1.01 -4.81
N ASP A 200 -16.97 2.05 -5.64
CA ASP A 200 -15.74 2.84 -5.78
C ASP A 200 -15.42 3.56 -4.48
N ALA A 201 -16.44 4.15 -3.86
CA ALA A 201 -16.29 4.78 -2.55
C ALA A 201 -15.93 3.77 -1.46
N MET A 202 -16.44 2.53 -1.52
CA MET A 202 -16.04 1.46 -0.60
C MET A 202 -14.55 1.11 -0.75
N HIS A 203 -14.09 0.90 -1.98
CA HIS A 203 -12.68 0.63 -2.26
C HIS A 203 -11.77 1.80 -1.85
N ALA A 204 -12.15 3.03 -2.23
CA ALA A 204 -11.45 4.24 -1.84
C ALA A 204 -11.43 4.44 -0.32
N GLN A 205 -12.52 4.12 0.38
CA GLN A 205 -12.58 4.12 1.85
C GLN A 205 -11.58 3.14 2.45
N ARG A 206 -11.47 1.90 1.92
CA ARG A 206 -10.49 0.90 2.35
C ARG A 206 -9.07 1.44 2.18
N ILE A 207 -8.73 1.95 0.99
CA ILE A 207 -7.41 2.57 0.72
C ILE A 207 -7.13 3.71 1.71
N ALA A 208 -8.07 4.63 1.90
CA ALA A 208 -7.90 5.77 2.79
C ALA A 208 -7.72 5.35 4.25
N GLY A 209 -8.41 4.29 4.68
CA GLY A 209 -8.30 3.72 6.01
C GLY A 209 -6.94 3.06 6.26
N LYS A 210 -6.47 2.21 5.34
CA LYS A 210 -5.12 1.63 5.38
C LYS A 210 -4.07 2.74 5.41
N ARG A 211 -4.16 3.73 4.52
CA ARG A 211 -3.24 4.87 4.48
C ARG A 211 -3.21 5.61 5.82
N LEU A 212 -4.36 5.93 6.41
CA LEU A 212 -4.40 6.62 7.71
C LEU A 212 -3.78 5.77 8.83
N ARG A 213 -3.94 4.44 8.81
CA ARG A 213 -3.27 3.53 9.75
C ARG A 213 -1.75 3.66 9.64
N TYR A 214 -1.19 3.53 8.44
CA TYR A 214 0.26 3.65 8.23
C TYR A 214 0.82 5.03 8.55
N VAL A 215 0.05 6.10 8.31
CA VAL A 215 0.44 7.46 8.75
C VAL A 215 0.55 7.56 10.27
N ILE A 216 -0.39 6.93 11.00
CA ILE A 216 -0.36 6.92 12.47
C ILE A 216 0.82 6.11 12.97
N GLU A 217 1.13 4.97 12.35
CA GLU A 217 2.28 4.13 12.69
C GLU A 217 3.60 4.87 12.44
N ALA A 218 3.79 5.44 11.24
CA ALA A 218 5.00 6.17 10.88
C ALA A 218 5.26 7.41 11.78
N LEU A 219 4.21 8.07 12.24
CA LEU A 219 4.31 9.28 13.07
C LEU A 219 4.02 8.99 14.56
N ALA A 220 3.98 7.72 14.96
CA ALA A 220 3.64 7.32 16.33
C ALA A 220 4.48 8.01 17.40
N PRO A 221 5.82 8.18 17.26
CA PRO A 221 6.66 8.81 18.29
C PRO A 221 6.30 10.26 18.62
N VAL A 222 5.61 10.97 17.70
CA VAL A 222 5.27 12.40 17.86
C VAL A 222 3.78 12.66 17.99
N LEU A 223 2.95 11.64 17.79
CA LEU A 223 1.50 11.73 17.90
C LEU A 223 1.03 11.51 19.34
N PRO A 224 0.02 12.26 19.81
CA PRO A 224 -0.64 11.96 21.08
C PRO A 224 -1.21 10.53 21.14
N ALA A 225 -1.14 9.91 22.31
CA ALA A 225 -1.52 8.51 22.54
C ALA A 225 -2.97 8.16 22.12
N ARG A 226 -3.87 9.14 22.07
CA ARG A 226 -5.25 8.94 21.55
C ARG A 226 -5.29 8.53 20.08
N TYR A 227 -4.31 8.94 19.27
CA TYR A 227 -4.22 8.54 17.87
C TYR A 227 -3.61 7.16 17.73
N THR A 228 -2.48 6.91 18.40
CA THR A 228 -1.74 5.65 18.32
C THR A 228 -2.44 4.48 19.02
N ARG A 229 -3.28 4.73 20.04
CA ARG A 229 -4.08 3.69 20.70
C ARG A 229 -5.51 3.64 20.19
N ARG A 230 -6.33 4.65 20.52
CA ARG A 230 -7.79 4.61 20.31
C ARG A 230 -8.17 4.67 18.83
N LEU A 231 -7.57 5.58 18.06
CA LEU A 231 -7.88 5.70 16.64
C LEU A 231 -7.31 4.53 15.84
N HIS A 232 -6.07 4.13 16.09
CA HIS A 232 -5.44 2.98 15.44
C HIS A 232 -6.27 1.70 15.62
N ARG A 233 -6.63 1.34 16.86
CA ARG A 233 -7.51 0.19 17.14
C ARG A 233 -8.83 0.24 16.37
N LYS A 234 -9.47 1.41 16.32
CA LYS A 234 -10.72 1.62 15.56
C LYS A 234 -10.51 1.42 14.06
N LEU A 235 -9.38 1.85 13.50
CA LEU A 235 -9.07 1.64 12.10
C LEU A 235 -8.84 0.15 11.81
N VAL A 236 -8.05 -0.55 12.63
CA VAL A 236 -7.81 -1.99 12.48
C VAL A 236 -9.13 -2.77 12.47
N LYS A 237 -9.98 -2.57 13.49
CA LYS A 237 -11.27 -3.27 13.58
C LYS A 237 -12.17 -3.02 12.36
N ARG A 238 -12.23 -1.77 11.88
CA ARG A 238 -13.06 -1.42 10.71
C ARG A 238 -12.47 -1.91 9.38
N GLN A 239 -11.15 -2.03 9.29
CA GLN A 239 -10.51 -2.54 8.08
C GLN A 239 -10.68 -4.05 7.94
N ALA A 240 -10.79 -4.80 9.03
CA ALA A 240 -11.07 -6.24 8.99
C ALA A 240 -12.42 -6.54 8.31
N SER A 241 -13.50 -5.84 8.68
CA SER A 241 -14.82 -6.07 8.09
C SER A 241 -14.96 -5.58 6.65
N LEU A 242 -14.27 -4.48 6.29
CA LEU A 242 -14.15 -4.03 4.89
C LEU A 242 -13.17 -4.90 4.08
N GLY A 243 -12.39 -5.71 4.79
CA GLY A 243 -11.55 -6.81 4.33
C GLY A 243 -12.32 -7.70 3.35
N GLN A 244 -13.07 -8.58 3.98
CA GLN A 244 -13.85 -9.65 3.36
C GLN A 244 -14.71 -9.17 2.19
N ARG A 245 -15.38 -8.01 2.30
CA ARG A 245 -16.24 -7.50 1.22
C ARG A 245 -15.47 -7.14 -0.05
N VAL A 246 -14.37 -6.41 0.08
CA VAL A 246 -13.57 -6.01 -1.10
C VAL A 246 -12.83 -7.21 -1.66
N ASP A 247 -12.35 -8.09 -0.79
CA ASP A 247 -11.61 -9.28 -1.22
C ASP A 247 -12.58 -10.24 -1.96
N GLY A 248 -13.85 -10.35 -1.55
CA GLY A 248 -14.89 -11.07 -2.29
C GLY A 248 -15.30 -10.44 -3.63
N ILE A 249 -15.28 -9.11 -3.78
CA ILE A 249 -15.49 -8.44 -5.08
C ILE A 249 -14.36 -8.81 -6.04
N VAL A 250 -13.11 -8.74 -5.58
CA VAL A 250 -11.94 -9.12 -6.39
C VAL A 250 -12.00 -10.60 -6.76
N ALA A 251 -12.34 -11.48 -5.81
CA ALA A 251 -12.47 -12.91 -6.08
C ALA A 251 -13.53 -13.21 -7.16
N ARG A 252 -14.69 -12.54 -7.14
CA ARG A 252 -15.71 -12.70 -8.20
C ARG A 252 -15.23 -12.25 -9.57
N ARG A 253 -14.53 -11.11 -9.64
CA ARG A 253 -13.93 -10.64 -10.89
C ARG A 253 -12.95 -11.68 -11.46
N LEU A 254 -12.03 -12.17 -10.63
CA LEU A 254 -11.03 -13.16 -11.04
C LEU A 254 -11.66 -14.51 -11.41
N MET A 255 -12.74 -14.91 -10.73
CA MET A 255 -13.53 -16.08 -11.09
C MET A 255 -14.19 -15.91 -12.47
N ALA A 256 -14.81 -14.77 -12.75
CA ALA A 256 -15.41 -14.46 -14.05
C ALA A 256 -14.34 -14.43 -15.16
N GLU A 257 -13.17 -13.87 -14.86
CA GLU A 257 -12.00 -13.88 -15.73
C GLU A 257 -11.54 -15.32 -16.06
N CYS A 258 -11.53 -16.24 -15.10
CA CYS A 258 -11.19 -17.66 -15.36
C CYS A 258 -12.26 -18.39 -16.20
N LEU A 259 -13.51 -17.97 -16.12
CA LEU A 259 -14.64 -18.59 -16.84
C LEU A 259 -14.92 -17.94 -18.19
N ASP A 260 -14.11 -16.97 -18.62
CA ASP A 260 -14.33 -16.12 -19.80
C ASP A 260 -15.75 -15.52 -19.87
N LEU A 261 -16.35 -15.27 -18.70
CA LEU A 261 -17.62 -14.58 -18.59
C LEU A 261 -17.38 -13.08 -18.75
N GLN A 262 -18.20 -12.40 -19.55
CA GLN A 262 -18.19 -10.93 -19.56
C GLN A 262 -18.46 -10.44 -18.13
N ALA A 263 -17.56 -9.62 -17.60
CA ALA A 263 -17.69 -9.08 -16.25
C ALA A 263 -19.04 -8.38 -16.11
N MET A 264 -19.86 -8.82 -15.15
CA MET A 264 -21.10 -8.14 -14.81
C MET A 264 -20.78 -6.69 -14.39
N PRO A 265 -21.68 -5.72 -14.62
CA PRO A 265 -21.42 -4.29 -14.35
C PRO A 265 -20.92 -4.00 -12.91
N ASP A 266 -21.26 -4.86 -11.94
CA ASP A 266 -20.85 -4.77 -10.54
C ASP A 266 -19.48 -5.42 -10.21
N ASP A 267 -18.89 -6.17 -11.14
CA ASP A 267 -17.65 -6.94 -10.95
C ASP A 267 -16.41 -6.28 -11.58
N VAL A 268 -16.56 -5.18 -12.32
CA VAL A 268 -15.43 -4.37 -12.79
C VAL A 268 -15.00 -3.41 -11.68
N PRO A 269 -13.84 -3.59 -11.03
CA PRO A 269 -13.35 -2.59 -10.11
C PRO A 269 -13.06 -1.32 -10.90
N PRO A 270 -13.52 -0.16 -10.41
CA PRO A 270 -13.33 1.10 -11.11
C PRO A 270 -11.84 1.39 -11.34
N PRO A 271 -11.51 2.15 -12.39
CA PRO A 271 -10.17 2.69 -12.52
C PRO A 271 -9.76 3.42 -11.24
N LEU A 272 -8.55 3.14 -10.76
CA LEU A 272 -8.00 3.69 -9.52
C LEU A 272 -8.27 5.21 -9.43
N PRO A 273 -8.84 5.72 -8.32
CA PRO A 273 -9.16 7.13 -8.20
C PRO A 273 -7.90 7.99 -8.36
N GLY A 274 -7.86 8.77 -9.44
CA GLY A 274 -6.73 9.61 -9.82
C GLY A 274 -6.38 9.66 -11.31
N ALA A 275 -7.32 9.40 -12.22
CA ALA A 275 -7.28 9.92 -13.60
C ALA A 275 -7.59 11.42 -13.59
N SER A 276 -6.76 12.19 -12.88
CA SER A 276 -6.64 13.65 -12.81
C SER A 276 -5.50 13.99 -11.85
#